data_AF-A0A7C3XS41-F1
#
_entry.id   AF-A0A7C3XS41-F1
#
_cell.length_a   1.000
_cell.length_b   1.000
_cell.length_c   1.000
_cell.angle_alpha   90.00
_cell.angle_beta   90.00
_cell.angle_gamma   90.00
#
_symmetry.space_group_name_H-M   'P 1'
#
loop_
_entity.id
_entity.type
_entity.pdbx_description
1 polymer ?
#
loop_
_entity_poly.entity_id
_entity_poly.type
_entity_poly.pdbx_seq_one_letter_code
_entity_poly.pdbx_strand_id
1 'polypeptide(L)'
;MIKFWEEFFRKVFGEIKNYFKVRYPVDEEEISPSTLALKRLINSLPCHVDIIELRLNPFKYEIIEDEICQLIKYDFSKLGSLLVKYHGIVDADDLQELSQSIVRSFGFTNGKAEKFVTKLYQDFTTIEYDEDKPDVYIQFYPYNIANNSERFLRDLISLFSPLGLPESIVWMFKEPEIDYNSLYELKEDPILSLDEMIALAESKPYPRRSIEDLQKDVSKVQLIPTVPEPVQRVFKCAKDLYVFGYFKYNFFTVSQHYAFLALESAIRHRYNKWLGEKAILTNKKGEIIIEMSQPSYQNIRKLCLRRKKENKKDWHPSNIKVNGEPFPWKYGLLLDWLARHEIIKRWEMRLLKTGIDLRNSLSHLEFTPISTPNVNILKRVADQINSLFHEKNSINSA
;
A
#
# COMPACT_ATOMS: atom_id res chain seq x y z
N MET A 1 -28.56 3.21 -39.47
CA MET A 1 -27.91 2.53 -38.33
C MET A 1 -26.44 2.88 -38.20
N ILE A 2 -25.57 2.62 -39.18
CA ILE A 2 -24.11 2.93 -39.04
C ILE A 2 -23.84 4.39 -38.65
N LYS A 3 -24.41 5.37 -39.37
CA LYS A 3 -24.25 6.80 -39.05
C LYS A 3 -24.68 7.17 -37.63
N PHE A 4 -25.76 6.55 -37.14
CA PHE A 4 -26.24 6.77 -35.77
C PHE A 4 -25.18 6.33 -34.76
N TRP A 5 -24.60 5.13 -34.94
CA TRP A 5 -23.56 4.63 -34.05
C TRP A 5 -22.26 5.44 -34.13
N GLU A 6 -21.87 5.90 -35.32
CA GLU A 6 -20.72 6.81 -35.46
C GLU A 6 -20.91 8.12 -34.69
N GLU A 7 -22.10 8.74 -34.77
CA GLU A 7 -22.43 9.94 -34.01
C GLU A 7 -22.47 9.67 -32.50
N PHE A 8 -23.07 8.54 -32.10
CA PHE A 8 -23.15 8.10 -30.72
C PHE A 8 -21.75 7.95 -30.09
N PHE A 9 -20.86 7.15 -30.68
CA PHE A 9 -19.52 6.93 -30.13
C PHE A 9 -18.64 8.17 -30.19
N ARG A 10 -18.81 9.03 -31.21
CA ARG A 10 -18.12 10.32 -31.27
C ARG A 10 -18.49 11.20 -30.07
N LYS A 11 -19.78 11.25 -29.73
CA LYS A 11 -20.27 11.99 -28.56
C LYS A 11 -19.71 11.40 -27.26
N VAL A 12 -19.85 10.08 -27.06
CA VAL A 12 -19.38 9.40 -25.85
C VAL A 12 -17.88 9.58 -25.63
N PHE A 13 -17.04 9.35 -26.64
CA PHE A 13 -15.60 9.54 -26.51
C PHE A 13 -15.22 11.01 -26.23
N GLY A 14 -15.97 11.98 -26.79
CA GLY A 14 -15.80 13.39 -26.46
C GLY A 14 -16.13 13.70 -24.99
N GLU A 15 -17.18 13.11 -24.45
CA GLU A 15 -17.58 13.27 -23.05
C GLU A 15 -16.58 12.63 -22.08
N ILE A 16 -16.03 11.46 -22.42
CA ILE A 16 -14.95 10.83 -21.64
C ILE A 16 -13.73 11.74 -21.57
N LYS A 17 -13.28 12.26 -22.71
CA LYS A 17 -12.15 13.22 -22.73
C LYS A 17 -12.41 14.43 -21.86
N ASN A 18 -13.61 15.00 -21.94
CA ASN A 18 -13.98 16.16 -21.14
C ASN A 18 -14.01 15.82 -19.63
N TYR A 19 -14.59 14.67 -19.26
CA TYR A 19 -14.61 14.19 -17.89
C TYR A 19 -13.21 14.09 -17.30
N PHE A 20 -12.27 13.46 -18.03
CA PHE A 20 -10.89 13.32 -17.55
C PHE A 20 -10.14 14.63 -17.49
N LYS A 21 -10.35 15.53 -18.47
CA LYS A 21 -9.77 16.88 -18.45
C LYS A 21 -10.21 17.69 -17.24
N VAL A 22 -11.48 17.59 -16.84
CA VAL A 22 -12.03 18.30 -15.66
C VAL A 22 -11.61 17.63 -14.35
N ARG A 23 -11.61 16.29 -14.30
CA ARG A 23 -11.33 15.51 -13.08
C ARG A 23 -9.84 15.51 -12.72
N TYR A 24 -8.97 15.53 -13.72
CA TYR A 24 -7.52 15.50 -13.58
C TYR A 24 -6.90 16.73 -14.27
N PRO A 25 -7.13 17.94 -13.74
CA PRO A 25 -6.63 19.19 -14.31
C PRO A 25 -5.11 19.37 -14.13
N VAL A 26 -4.42 18.34 -13.68
CA VAL A 26 -3.06 18.39 -13.14
C VAL A 26 -2.02 18.42 -14.26
N ASP A 27 -0.92 19.12 -13.98
CA ASP A 27 0.31 19.08 -14.76
C ASP A 27 0.77 17.63 -14.95
N GLU A 28 1.28 17.31 -16.14
CA GLU A 28 1.76 15.96 -16.45
C GLU A 28 2.92 15.54 -15.54
N GLU A 29 3.66 16.50 -14.98
CA GLU A 29 4.78 16.27 -14.07
C GLU A 29 4.36 15.81 -12.66
N GLU A 30 3.11 16.02 -12.24
CA GLU A 30 2.64 15.68 -10.88
C GLU A 30 1.85 14.37 -10.80
N ILE A 31 1.60 13.69 -11.92
CA ILE A 31 0.81 12.46 -11.97
C ILE A 31 1.70 11.22 -12.15
N SER A 32 1.26 10.09 -11.60
CA SER A 32 2.02 8.83 -11.74
C SER A 32 2.15 8.42 -13.22
N PRO A 33 3.22 7.69 -13.62
CA PRO A 33 3.37 7.22 -15.00
C PRO A 33 2.15 6.46 -15.53
N SER A 34 1.50 5.63 -14.70
CA SER A 34 0.27 4.91 -15.08
C SER A 34 -0.92 5.85 -15.30
N THR A 35 -1.04 6.92 -14.50
CA THR A 35 -2.08 7.94 -14.70
C THR A 35 -1.80 8.76 -15.96
N LEU A 36 -0.54 9.08 -16.24
CA LEU A 36 -0.14 9.77 -17.47
C LEU A 36 -0.43 8.92 -18.71
N ALA A 37 -0.11 7.61 -18.66
CA ALA A 37 -0.43 6.66 -19.72
C ALA A 37 -1.94 6.61 -20.00
N LEU A 38 -2.76 6.50 -18.96
CA LEU A 38 -4.21 6.55 -19.06
C LEU A 38 -4.73 7.87 -19.67
N LYS A 39 -4.16 9.01 -19.24
CA LYS A 39 -4.48 10.34 -19.82
C LYS A 39 -4.16 10.39 -21.31
N ARG A 40 -3.01 9.86 -21.72
CA ARG A 40 -2.59 9.78 -23.14
C ARG A 40 -3.51 8.87 -23.96
N LEU A 41 -3.88 7.70 -23.43
CA LEU A 41 -4.86 6.80 -24.05
C LEU A 41 -6.19 7.54 -24.30
N ILE A 42 -6.73 8.18 -23.27
CA ILE A 42 -8.02 8.88 -23.36
C ILE A 42 -7.96 10.04 -24.34
N ASN A 43 -6.86 10.80 -24.35
CA ASN A 43 -6.64 11.86 -25.33
C ASN A 43 -6.54 11.34 -26.77
N SER A 44 -6.07 10.09 -26.94
CA SER A 44 -5.92 9.42 -28.23
C SER A 44 -7.22 8.83 -28.79
N LEU A 45 -8.30 8.75 -28.00
CA LEU A 45 -9.63 8.40 -28.51
C LEU A 45 -10.05 9.37 -29.64
N PRO A 46 -10.95 9.01 -30.57
CA PRO A 46 -11.69 7.75 -30.65
C PRO A 46 -10.82 6.56 -31.09
N CYS A 47 -11.36 5.35 -30.93
CA CYS A 47 -10.83 4.12 -31.50
C CYS A 47 -11.88 3.45 -32.42
N HIS A 48 -11.50 2.36 -33.09
CA HIS A 48 -12.44 1.57 -33.91
C HIS A 48 -13.37 0.77 -32.99
N VAL A 49 -14.65 0.67 -33.39
CA VAL A 49 -15.70 0.01 -32.62
C VAL A 49 -16.51 -0.92 -33.50
N ASP A 50 -16.65 -2.18 -33.08
CA ASP A 50 -17.51 -3.16 -33.71
C ASP A 50 -18.67 -3.49 -32.75
N ILE A 51 -19.90 -3.50 -33.25
CA ILE A 51 -21.12 -3.61 -32.43
C ILE A 51 -21.99 -4.74 -32.98
N ILE A 52 -22.40 -5.63 -32.09
CA ILE A 52 -23.47 -6.60 -32.29
C ILE A 52 -24.61 -6.25 -31.33
N GLU A 53 -25.84 -6.16 -31.83
CA GLU A 53 -27.02 -6.10 -30.98
C GLU A 53 -27.48 -7.52 -30.67
N LEU A 54 -27.70 -7.82 -29.39
CA LEU A 54 -28.15 -9.12 -28.93
C LEU A 54 -29.61 -9.02 -28.52
N ARG A 55 -30.47 -9.83 -29.16
CA ARG A 55 -31.86 -9.99 -28.73
C ARG A 55 -31.91 -11.03 -27.61
N LEU A 56 -32.33 -10.61 -26.42
CA LEU A 56 -32.41 -11.43 -25.22
C LEU A 56 -33.79 -11.28 -24.58
N ASN A 57 -34.27 -12.34 -23.93
CA ASN A 57 -35.51 -12.27 -23.16
C ASN A 57 -35.21 -11.80 -21.72
N PRO A 58 -35.61 -10.57 -21.31
CA PRO A 58 -35.35 -10.06 -19.97
C PRO A 58 -36.07 -10.87 -18.88
N PHE A 59 -37.14 -11.62 -19.22
CA PHE A 59 -37.81 -12.51 -18.27
C PHE A 59 -37.03 -13.80 -17.98
N LYS A 60 -36.05 -14.15 -18.83
CA LYS A 60 -35.23 -15.36 -18.68
C LYS A 60 -33.97 -15.10 -17.83
N TYR A 61 -33.48 -13.86 -17.83
CA TYR A 61 -32.21 -13.49 -17.21
C TYR A 61 -32.39 -12.23 -16.36
N GLU A 62 -32.30 -12.35 -15.03
CA GLU A 62 -32.58 -11.28 -14.07
C GLU A 62 -31.76 -10.00 -14.29
N ILE A 63 -30.53 -10.14 -14.81
CA ILE A 63 -29.60 -9.04 -15.06
C ILE A 63 -29.88 -8.28 -16.37
N ILE A 64 -30.66 -8.85 -17.28
CA ILE A 64 -30.97 -8.25 -18.59
C ILE A 64 -32.15 -7.30 -18.44
N GLU A 65 -31.94 -6.03 -18.78
CA GLU A 65 -32.92 -4.97 -18.55
C GLU A 65 -33.75 -4.63 -19.79
N ASP A 66 -33.17 -4.83 -20.98
CA ASP A 66 -33.79 -4.51 -22.27
C ASP A 66 -33.80 -5.74 -23.18
N GLU A 67 -34.77 -5.82 -24.09
CA GLU A 67 -34.84 -6.89 -25.10
C GLU A 67 -33.64 -6.85 -26.06
N ILE A 68 -33.05 -5.66 -26.27
CA ILE A 68 -31.89 -5.46 -27.13
C ILE A 68 -30.71 -4.92 -26.31
N CYS A 69 -29.70 -5.75 -26.14
CA CYS A 69 -28.43 -5.44 -25.46
C CYS A 69 -27.31 -5.23 -26.49
N GLN A 70 -26.13 -4.77 -26.05
CA GLN A 70 -24.98 -4.58 -26.94
C GLN A 70 -23.76 -5.38 -26.50
N LEU A 71 -23.17 -6.05 -27.48
CA LEU A 71 -21.83 -6.61 -27.38
C LEU A 71 -20.89 -5.75 -28.23
N ILE A 72 -19.89 -5.14 -27.59
CA ILE A 72 -19.07 -4.09 -28.18
C ILE A 72 -17.61 -4.52 -28.14
N LYS A 73 -16.93 -4.42 -29.28
CA LYS A 73 -15.48 -4.60 -29.40
C LYS A 73 -14.84 -3.24 -29.68
N TYR A 74 -13.84 -2.89 -28.88
CA TYR A 74 -12.99 -1.71 -29.04
C TYR A 74 -11.60 -2.18 -29.52
N ASP A 75 -11.06 -1.52 -30.55
CA ASP A 75 -9.72 -1.80 -31.08
C ASP A 75 -8.81 -0.59 -30.84
N PHE A 76 -8.03 -0.67 -29.76
CA PHE A 76 -7.13 0.39 -29.33
C PHE A 76 -5.83 0.46 -30.16
N SER A 77 -5.53 -0.48 -31.06
CA SER A 77 -4.44 -0.27 -32.04
C SER A 77 -4.79 0.79 -33.08
N LYS A 78 -6.07 1.14 -33.23
CA LYS A 78 -6.58 2.07 -34.25
C LYS A 78 -7.04 3.41 -33.67
N LEU A 79 -6.31 3.91 -32.68
CA LEU A 79 -6.58 5.20 -32.03
C LEU A 79 -6.41 6.40 -32.98
N GLY A 80 -7.09 7.50 -32.65
CA GLY A 80 -7.12 8.74 -33.43
C GLY A 80 -8.09 8.71 -34.62
N SER A 81 -8.73 7.57 -34.89
CA SER A 81 -9.73 7.42 -35.95
C SER A 81 -10.95 6.69 -35.44
N LEU A 82 -12.15 7.16 -35.81
CA LEU A 82 -13.40 6.47 -35.52
C LEU A 82 -13.86 5.75 -36.77
N LEU A 83 -13.93 4.42 -36.70
CA LEU A 83 -14.64 3.58 -37.65
C LEU A 83 -15.61 2.73 -36.83
N VAL A 84 -16.89 2.75 -37.18
CA VAL A 84 -17.89 1.92 -36.52
C VAL A 84 -18.43 0.87 -37.47
N LYS A 85 -18.32 -0.41 -37.10
CA LYS A 85 -18.94 -1.52 -37.82
C LYS A 85 -20.12 -2.04 -37.04
N TYR A 86 -21.30 -1.99 -37.65
CA TYR A 86 -22.51 -2.56 -37.09
C TYR A 86 -22.82 -3.88 -37.80
N HIS A 87 -22.89 -4.96 -37.02
CA HIS A 87 -23.00 -6.33 -37.52
C HIS A 87 -24.44 -6.87 -37.50
N GLY A 88 -25.42 -6.04 -37.13
CA GLY A 88 -26.84 -6.41 -37.07
C GLY A 88 -27.29 -6.89 -35.70
N ILE A 89 -28.51 -7.44 -35.69
CA ILE A 89 -29.14 -8.05 -34.51
C ILE A 89 -28.99 -9.57 -34.62
N VAL A 90 -28.53 -10.20 -33.54
CA VAL A 90 -28.42 -11.65 -33.43
C VAL A 90 -29.34 -12.13 -32.32
N ASP A 91 -30.08 -13.22 -32.57
CA ASP A 91 -30.87 -13.87 -31.53
C ASP A 91 -29.93 -14.62 -30.58
N ALA A 92 -29.88 -14.18 -29.34
CA ALA A 92 -28.94 -14.71 -28.38
C ALA A 92 -29.41 -16.09 -27.85
N ASP A 93 -30.68 -16.49 -28.05
CA ASP A 93 -31.11 -17.85 -27.73
C ASP A 93 -30.56 -18.90 -28.72
N ASP A 94 -30.07 -18.48 -29.90
CA ASP A 94 -29.29 -19.32 -30.81
C ASP A 94 -27.78 -19.17 -30.54
N LEU A 95 -27.28 -20.00 -29.61
CA LEU A 95 -25.87 -19.98 -29.21
C LEU A 95 -24.90 -20.28 -30.36
N GLN A 96 -25.34 -21.06 -31.36
CA GLN A 96 -24.50 -21.39 -32.51
C GLN A 96 -24.40 -20.19 -33.45
N GLU A 97 -25.51 -19.53 -33.75
CA GLU A 97 -25.53 -18.29 -34.53
C GLU A 97 -24.74 -17.18 -33.84
N LEU A 98 -24.89 -17.02 -32.52
CA LEU A 98 -24.13 -16.05 -31.73
C LEU A 98 -22.62 -16.31 -31.81
N SER A 99 -22.20 -17.56 -31.61
CA SER A 99 -20.79 -17.95 -31.71
C SER A 99 -20.23 -17.65 -33.11
N GLN A 100 -20.96 -18.02 -34.17
CA GLN A 100 -20.56 -17.72 -35.56
C GLN A 100 -20.51 -16.22 -35.86
N SER A 101 -21.43 -15.45 -35.28
CA SER A 101 -21.46 -13.99 -35.44
C SER A 101 -20.28 -13.33 -34.75
N ILE A 102 -19.87 -13.80 -33.57
CA ILE A 102 -18.65 -13.35 -32.89
C ILE A 102 -17.40 -13.71 -33.69
N VAL A 103 -17.30 -14.93 -34.25
CA VAL A 103 -16.18 -15.32 -35.12
C VAL A 103 -16.07 -14.38 -36.33
N ARG A 104 -17.17 -14.16 -37.05
CA ARG A 104 -17.20 -13.31 -38.24
C ARG A 104 -16.90 -11.84 -37.93
N SER A 105 -17.48 -11.32 -36.86
CA SER A 105 -17.46 -9.90 -36.54
C SER A 105 -16.18 -9.50 -35.79
N PHE A 106 -15.79 -10.29 -34.80
CA PHE A 106 -14.69 -9.94 -33.89
C PHE A 106 -13.37 -10.65 -34.23
N GLY A 107 -13.40 -11.64 -35.13
CA GLY A 107 -12.21 -12.34 -35.61
C GLY A 107 -11.71 -13.42 -34.64
N PHE A 108 -12.58 -13.94 -33.79
CA PHE A 108 -12.27 -15.03 -32.87
C PHE A 108 -12.12 -16.37 -33.63
N THR A 109 -11.34 -17.30 -33.07
CA THR A 109 -11.44 -18.71 -33.50
C THR A 109 -12.73 -19.31 -32.95
N ASN A 110 -13.27 -20.35 -33.62
CA ASN A 110 -14.51 -21.02 -33.18
C ASN A 110 -14.45 -21.42 -31.69
N GLY A 111 -13.35 -22.05 -31.26
CA GLY A 111 -13.19 -22.47 -29.87
C GLY A 111 -13.07 -21.31 -28.86
N LYS A 112 -12.53 -20.14 -29.25
CA LYS A 112 -12.53 -18.94 -28.40
C LYS A 112 -13.94 -18.34 -28.31
N ALA A 113 -14.66 -18.26 -29.43
CA ALA A 113 -16.02 -17.74 -29.45
C ALA A 113 -16.99 -18.58 -28.60
N GLU A 114 -16.93 -19.91 -28.70
CA GLU A 114 -17.74 -20.82 -27.89
C GLU A 114 -17.48 -20.64 -26.38
N LYS A 115 -16.21 -20.51 -25.99
CA LYS A 115 -15.81 -20.22 -24.59
C LYS A 115 -16.32 -18.87 -24.12
N PHE A 116 -16.16 -17.83 -24.95
CA PHE A 116 -16.66 -16.48 -24.66
C PHE A 116 -18.17 -16.50 -24.45
N VAL A 117 -18.93 -17.14 -25.35
CA VAL A 117 -20.40 -17.26 -25.22
C VAL A 117 -20.76 -18.02 -23.95
N THR A 118 -20.07 -19.13 -23.66
CA THR A 118 -20.32 -19.89 -22.42
C THR A 118 -20.14 -19.02 -21.18
N LYS A 119 -19.07 -18.21 -21.13
CA LYS A 119 -18.77 -17.30 -20.03
C LYS A 119 -19.78 -16.15 -19.93
N LEU A 120 -20.16 -15.58 -21.08
CA LEU A 120 -21.18 -14.52 -21.15
C LEU A 120 -22.49 -14.93 -20.45
N TYR A 121 -22.94 -16.17 -20.63
CA TYR A 121 -24.18 -16.68 -20.02
C TYR A 121 -24.03 -17.11 -18.56
N GLN A 122 -22.80 -17.17 -18.02
CA GLN A 122 -22.58 -17.46 -16.60
C GLN A 122 -22.88 -16.24 -15.72
N ASP A 123 -22.50 -15.04 -16.18
CA ASP A 123 -22.57 -13.84 -15.34
C ASP A 123 -23.13 -12.58 -16.02
N PHE A 124 -23.19 -12.52 -17.36
CA PHE A 124 -23.53 -11.31 -18.14
C PHE A 124 -22.77 -10.04 -17.70
N THR A 125 -21.61 -10.21 -17.08
CA THR A 125 -20.67 -9.15 -16.73
C THR A 125 -19.34 -9.32 -17.47
N THR A 126 -19.35 -10.20 -18.48
CA THR A 126 -18.15 -10.62 -19.19
C THR A 126 -17.47 -9.45 -19.89
N ILE A 127 -16.27 -9.20 -19.39
CA ILE A 127 -15.23 -8.40 -20.00
C ILE A 127 -14.17 -9.39 -20.48
N GLU A 128 -13.77 -9.30 -21.75
CA GLU A 128 -12.75 -10.18 -22.32
C GLU A 128 -11.72 -9.43 -23.15
N TYR A 129 -10.52 -9.99 -23.15
CA TYR A 129 -9.34 -9.52 -23.86
C TYR A 129 -8.93 -10.60 -24.85
N ASP A 130 -8.50 -10.19 -26.03
CA ASP A 130 -7.83 -11.13 -26.93
C ASP A 130 -6.37 -11.27 -26.48
N GLU A 131 -6.01 -12.40 -25.88
CA GLU A 131 -4.64 -12.67 -25.43
C GLU A 131 -3.60 -12.52 -26.57
N ASP A 132 -4.02 -12.78 -27.81
CA ASP A 132 -3.17 -12.63 -29.00
C ASP A 132 -3.10 -11.17 -29.50
N LYS A 133 -4.05 -10.32 -29.07
CA LYS A 133 -4.20 -8.91 -29.47
C LYS A 133 -4.57 -8.08 -28.24
N PRO A 134 -3.59 -7.76 -27.38
CA PRO A 134 -3.84 -7.11 -26.08
C PRO A 134 -4.47 -5.70 -26.18
N ASP A 135 -4.51 -5.14 -27.37
CA ASP A 135 -5.11 -3.88 -27.77
C ASP A 135 -6.61 -3.99 -28.13
N VAL A 136 -7.15 -5.20 -28.19
CA VAL A 136 -8.57 -5.47 -28.48
C VAL A 136 -9.32 -5.80 -27.20
N TYR A 137 -10.44 -5.12 -27.01
CA TYR A 137 -11.26 -5.21 -25.81
C TYR A 137 -12.72 -5.47 -26.12
N ILE A 138 -13.35 -6.46 -25.49
CA ILE A 138 -14.76 -6.81 -25.72
C ILE A 138 -15.53 -6.70 -24.42
N GLN A 139 -16.69 -6.05 -24.50
CA GLN A 139 -17.56 -5.84 -23.35
C GLN A 139 -19.03 -6.01 -23.74
N PHE A 140 -19.75 -6.73 -22.88
CA PHE A 140 -21.20 -6.84 -22.94
C PHE A 140 -21.87 -5.80 -22.02
N TYR A 141 -22.96 -5.22 -22.50
CA TYR A 141 -23.81 -4.30 -21.75
C TYR A 141 -25.22 -4.90 -21.66
N PRO A 142 -25.75 -5.21 -20.47
CA PRO A 142 -27.02 -5.92 -20.29
C PRO A 142 -28.27 -5.03 -20.48
N TYR A 143 -28.11 -3.90 -21.17
CA TYR A 143 -29.14 -2.91 -21.43
C TYR A 143 -28.87 -2.25 -22.78
N ASN A 144 -29.87 -1.55 -23.33
CA ASN A 144 -29.76 -0.81 -24.57
C ASN A 144 -28.99 0.50 -24.34
N ILE A 145 -27.72 0.54 -24.73
CA ILE A 145 -26.84 1.70 -24.57
C ILE A 145 -27.32 2.93 -25.35
N ALA A 146 -28.05 2.74 -26.46
CA ALA A 146 -28.59 3.85 -27.24
C ALA A 146 -29.67 4.60 -26.47
N ASN A 147 -30.50 3.88 -25.71
CA ASN A 147 -31.53 4.44 -24.85
C ASN A 147 -30.98 4.91 -23.49
N ASN A 148 -29.82 4.39 -23.07
CA ASN A 148 -29.22 4.64 -21.76
C ASN A 148 -27.81 5.28 -21.85
N SER A 149 -27.64 6.26 -22.74
CA SER A 149 -26.32 6.84 -23.06
C SER A 149 -25.55 7.40 -21.86
N GLU A 150 -26.21 8.02 -20.88
CA GLU A 150 -25.55 8.53 -19.67
C GLU A 150 -25.04 7.41 -18.77
N ARG A 151 -25.79 6.31 -18.65
CA ARG A 151 -25.34 5.12 -17.89
C ARG A 151 -24.15 4.49 -18.58
N PHE A 152 -24.22 4.31 -19.90
CA PHE A 152 -23.13 3.80 -20.71
C PHE A 152 -21.85 4.64 -20.56
N LEU A 153 -21.97 5.98 -20.58
CA LEU A 153 -20.86 6.87 -20.32
C LEU A 153 -20.21 6.62 -18.95
N ARG A 154 -21.00 6.47 -17.88
CA ARG A 154 -20.47 6.21 -16.53
C ARG A 154 -19.76 4.85 -16.46
N ASP A 155 -20.34 3.82 -17.05
CA ASP A 155 -19.76 2.48 -17.08
C ASP A 155 -18.44 2.49 -17.86
N LEU A 156 -18.40 3.19 -18.99
CA LEU A 156 -17.20 3.33 -19.82
C LEU A 156 -16.13 4.21 -19.14
N ILE A 157 -16.50 5.25 -18.38
CA ILE A 157 -15.55 6.00 -17.55
C ILE A 157 -14.94 5.10 -16.47
N SER A 158 -15.74 4.22 -15.86
CA SER A 158 -15.25 3.26 -14.86
C SER A 158 -14.24 2.28 -15.46
N LEU A 159 -14.42 1.91 -16.74
CA LEU A 159 -13.44 1.13 -17.48
C LEU A 159 -12.10 1.86 -17.58
N PHE A 160 -12.11 3.15 -17.92
CA PHE A 160 -10.90 3.98 -17.97
C PHE A 160 -10.36 4.35 -16.57
N SER A 161 -10.45 3.46 -15.58
CA SER A 161 -9.78 3.59 -14.29
C SER A 161 -8.50 2.74 -14.26
N PRO A 162 -7.54 3.02 -13.35
CA PRO A 162 -6.33 2.20 -13.20
C PRO A 162 -6.60 0.71 -12.87
N LEU A 163 -7.83 0.36 -12.48
CA LEU A 163 -8.25 -1.01 -12.19
C LEU A 163 -9.15 -1.61 -13.27
N GLY A 164 -9.66 -0.80 -14.20
CA GLY A 164 -10.66 -1.23 -15.18
C GLY A 164 -10.04 -1.72 -16.49
N LEU A 165 -9.02 -1.03 -17.00
CA LEU A 165 -8.30 -1.46 -18.20
C LEU A 165 -7.19 -2.46 -17.85
N PRO A 166 -6.89 -3.42 -18.74
CA PRO A 166 -5.68 -4.22 -18.68
C PRO A 166 -4.46 -3.37 -18.54
N GLU A 167 -3.50 -3.94 -17.82
CA GLU A 167 -2.15 -3.40 -17.81
C GLU A 167 -1.61 -3.28 -19.24
N SER A 168 -1.89 -4.24 -20.13
CA SER A 168 -1.38 -4.23 -21.50
C SER A 168 -1.81 -3.01 -22.32
N ILE A 169 -3.07 -2.56 -22.19
CA ILE A 169 -3.57 -1.36 -22.86
C ILE A 169 -2.93 -0.10 -22.28
N VAL A 170 -2.76 -0.05 -20.95
CA VAL A 170 -2.09 1.09 -20.28
C VAL A 170 -0.61 1.14 -20.67
N TRP A 171 0.06 -0.01 -20.78
CA TRP A 171 1.48 -0.12 -21.16
C TRP A 171 1.77 0.44 -22.56
N MET A 172 0.82 0.39 -23.50
CA MET A 172 0.98 1.02 -24.82
C MET A 172 1.22 2.53 -24.75
N PHE A 173 0.80 3.19 -23.66
CA PHE A 173 0.89 4.64 -23.47
C PHE A 173 1.87 5.05 -22.37
N LYS A 174 2.43 4.07 -21.67
CA LYS A 174 3.44 4.33 -20.65
C LYS A 174 4.73 4.73 -21.34
N GLU A 175 5.41 5.74 -20.80
CA GLU A 175 6.78 5.98 -21.23
C GLU A 175 7.60 4.72 -20.99
N PRO A 176 8.52 4.37 -21.91
CA PRO A 176 9.42 3.26 -21.67
C PRO A 176 10.12 3.52 -20.33
N GLU A 177 9.94 2.59 -19.38
CA GLU A 177 10.64 2.67 -18.12
C GLU A 177 12.14 2.65 -18.42
N ILE A 178 12.87 3.57 -17.78
CA ILE A 178 14.31 3.58 -17.89
C ILE A 178 14.81 2.32 -17.18
N ASP A 179 15.24 1.33 -17.95
CA ASP A 179 16.02 0.21 -17.41
C ASP A 179 17.39 0.74 -17.00
N TYR A 180 17.49 1.16 -15.74
CA TYR A 180 18.74 1.67 -15.18
C TYR A 180 19.86 0.64 -15.18
N ASN A 181 19.54 -0.66 -15.14
CA ASN A 181 20.55 -1.71 -15.20
C ASN A 181 21.20 -1.74 -16.58
N SER A 182 20.38 -1.72 -17.63
CA SER A 182 20.88 -1.63 -19.01
C SER A 182 21.54 -0.28 -19.29
N LEU A 183 20.94 0.84 -18.85
CA LEU A 183 21.43 2.19 -19.10
C LEU A 183 22.82 2.44 -18.50
N TYR A 184 23.08 1.89 -17.31
CA TYR A 184 24.34 2.09 -16.59
C TYR A 184 25.21 0.83 -16.54
N GLU A 185 24.87 -0.20 -17.34
CA GLU A 185 25.58 -1.49 -17.39
C GLU A 185 25.80 -2.08 -15.97
N LEU A 186 24.79 -1.95 -15.10
CA LEU A 186 24.86 -2.44 -13.73
C LEU A 186 24.95 -3.96 -13.73
N LYS A 187 25.90 -4.49 -12.98
CA LYS A 187 26.08 -5.93 -12.80
C LYS A 187 25.28 -6.39 -11.60
N GLU A 188 24.70 -7.58 -11.71
CA GLU A 188 24.10 -8.24 -10.57
C GLU A 188 25.15 -8.48 -9.48
N ASP A 189 24.74 -8.33 -8.22
CA ASP A 189 25.56 -8.72 -7.08
C ASP A 189 25.80 -10.24 -7.10
N PRO A 190 26.99 -10.72 -6.72
CA PRO A 190 27.28 -12.14 -6.70
C PRO A 190 26.39 -12.86 -5.67
N ILE A 191 25.80 -13.97 -6.09
CA ILE A 191 25.09 -14.89 -5.19
C ILE A 191 26.15 -15.72 -4.45
N LEU A 192 26.23 -15.54 -3.13
CA LEU A 192 27.13 -16.30 -2.27
C LEU A 192 26.40 -17.49 -1.65
N SER A 193 27.02 -18.66 -1.68
CA SER A 193 26.64 -19.82 -0.88
C SER A 193 26.91 -19.58 0.61
N LEU A 194 26.32 -20.41 1.47
CA LEU A 194 26.54 -20.32 2.91
C LEU A 194 28.02 -20.52 3.28
N ASP A 195 28.71 -21.46 2.64
CA ASP A 195 30.13 -21.73 2.89
C ASP A 195 31.02 -20.54 2.49
N GLU A 196 30.71 -19.89 1.37
CA GLU A 196 31.39 -18.65 0.96
C GLU A 196 31.14 -17.50 1.94
N MET A 197 29.92 -17.39 2.48
CA MET A 197 29.61 -16.41 3.52
C MET A 197 30.40 -16.67 4.81
N ILE A 198 30.57 -17.94 5.20
CA ILE A 198 31.37 -18.35 6.37
C ILE A 198 32.84 -18.04 6.13
N ALA A 199 33.41 -18.46 5.00
CA ALA A 199 34.81 -18.20 4.65
C ALA A 199 35.12 -16.68 4.60
N LEU A 200 34.19 -15.89 4.04
CA LEU A 200 34.31 -14.43 4.03
C LEU A 200 34.23 -13.84 5.45
N ALA A 201 33.44 -14.41 6.36
CA ALA A 201 33.41 -13.98 7.76
C ALA A 201 34.72 -14.32 8.49
N GLU A 202 35.25 -15.52 8.29
CA GLU A 202 36.48 -16.02 8.92
C GLU A 202 37.75 -15.30 8.46
N SER A 203 37.77 -14.83 7.21
CA SER A 203 38.91 -14.06 6.67
C SER A 203 39.04 -12.63 7.24
N LYS A 204 38.05 -12.13 7.99
CA LYS A 204 38.06 -10.74 8.48
C LYS A 204 39.03 -10.56 9.66
N PRO A 205 39.79 -9.45 9.70
CA PRO A 205 40.85 -9.24 10.69
C PRO A 205 40.39 -8.91 12.13
N TYR A 206 39.08 -8.78 12.42
CA TYR A 206 38.61 -8.28 13.73
C TYR A 206 37.23 -8.80 14.16
N PRO A 207 37.04 -8.93 15.49
CA PRO A 207 37.77 -9.85 16.36
C PRO A 207 37.43 -11.30 16.00
N ARG A 208 38.38 -12.23 16.19
CA ARG A 208 38.16 -13.69 16.06
C ARG A 208 37.24 -14.20 17.16
N ARG A 209 35.97 -13.80 17.15
CA ARG A 209 34.91 -14.33 18.00
C ARG A 209 34.11 -15.31 17.20
N SER A 210 33.87 -16.49 17.77
CA SER A 210 32.96 -17.44 17.14
C SER A 210 31.51 -16.98 17.30
N ILE A 211 30.60 -17.60 16.54
CA ILE A 211 29.15 -17.38 16.72
C ILE A 211 28.74 -17.71 18.15
N GLU A 212 29.29 -18.78 18.74
CA GLU A 212 29.02 -19.21 20.11
C GLU A 212 29.47 -18.17 21.14
N ASP A 213 30.58 -17.46 20.90
CA ASP A 213 31.02 -16.38 21.77
C ASP A 213 30.02 -15.22 21.75
N LEU A 214 29.52 -14.84 20.57
CA LEU A 214 28.49 -13.80 20.44
C LEU A 214 27.16 -14.23 21.08
N GLN A 215 26.78 -15.51 20.95
CA GLN A 215 25.60 -16.07 21.63
C GLN A 215 25.76 -16.05 23.15
N LYS A 216 26.94 -16.44 23.67
CA LYS A 216 27.26 -16.38 25.11
C LYS A 216 27.22 -14.96 25.66
N ASP A 217 27.66 -13.98 24.89
CA ASP A 217 27.58 -12.57 25.27
C ASP A 217 26.12 -12.13 25.47
N VAL A 218 25.25 -12.39 24.49
CA VAL A 218 23.87 -11.91 24.53
C VAL A 218 22.97 -12.78 25.41
N SER A 219 23.35 -14.02 25.72
CA SER A 219 22.56 -14.92 26.58
C SER A 219 22.39 -14.37 28.01
N LYS A 220 23.35 -13.57 28.48
CA LYS A 220 23.29 -12.91 29.79
C LYS A 220 22.45 -11.63 29.81
N VAL A 221 22.07 -11.11 28.65
CA VAL A 221 21.27 -9.89 28.52
C VAL A 221 19.79 -10.27 28.44
N GLN A 222 19.06 -10.07 29.54
CA GLN A 222 17.68 -10.52 29.69
C GLN A 222 16.73 -9.36 30.01
N LEU A 223 15.51 -9.46 29.50
CA LEU A 223 14.40 -8.60 29.91
C LEU A 223 13.59 -9.30 30.99
N ILE A 224 13.07 -8.55 31.96
CA ILE A 224 12.23 -9.10 33.02
C ILE A 224 10.83 -9.50 32.47
N PRO A 225 10.14 -10.49 33.07
CA PRO A 225 8.87 -11.00 32.53
C PRO A 225 7.75 -9.96 32.42
N THR A 226 7.80 -8.87 33.21
CA THR A 226 6.79 -7.79 33.19
C THR A 226 6.92 -6.85 31.99
N VAL A 227 8.01 -6.94 31.22
CA VAL A 227 8.17 -6.18 29.98
C VAL A 227 7.17 -6.71 28.94
N PRO A 228 6.41 -5.85 28.24
CA PRO A 228 5.43 -6.31 27.25
C PRO A 228 6.04 -7.14 26.13
N GLU A 229 5.33 -8.19 25.71
CA GLU A 229 5.78 -9.12 24.66
C GLU A 229 6.22 -8.41 23.35
N PRO A 230 5.53 -7.36 22.85
CA PRO A 230 5.99 -6.64 21.67
C PRO A 230 7.38 -6.00 21.84
N VAL A 231 7.72 -5.52 23.04
CA VAL A 231 9.04 -4.97 23.36
C VAL A 231 10.07 -6.09 23.41
N GLN A 232 9.72 -7.23 24.01
CA GLN A 232 10.60 -8.40 24.07
C GLN A 232 10.97 -8.90 22.67
N ARG A 233 10.01 -8.97 21.74
CA ARG A 233 10.27 -9.36 20.35
C ARG A 233 11.26 -8.42 19.66
N VAL A 234 11.05 -7.10 19.74
CA VAL A 234 11.96 -6.12 19.13
C VAL A 234 13.36 -6.22 19.72
N PHE A 235 13.47 -6.40 21.04
CA PHE A 235 14.77 -6.57 21.69
C PHE A 235 15.44 -7.91 21.35
N LYS A 236 14.67 -8.98 21.17
CA LYS A 236 15.18 -10.27 20.69
C LYS A 236 15.76 -10.15 19.29
N CYS A 237 15.10 -9.43 18.37
CA CYS A 237 15.68 -9.12 17.06
C CYS A 237 17.03 -8.39 17.19
N ALA A 238 17.16 -7.45 18.14
CA ALA A 238 18.45 -6.79 18.39
C ALA A 238 19.55 -7.79 18.79
N LYS A 239 19.23 -8.76 19.66
CA LYS A 239 20.17 -9.83 20.07
C LYS A 239 20.54 -10.74 18.90
N ASP A 240 19.58 -11.11 18.07
CA ASP A 240 19.82 -11.99 16.93
C ASP A 240 20.70 -11.29 15.89
N LEU A 241 20.41 -10.02 15.58
CA LEU A 241 21.24 -9.19 14.70
C LEU A 241 22.67 -9.04 15.23
N TYR A 242 22.86 -8.98 16.56
CA TYR A 242 24.20 -8.96 17.14
C TYR A 242 24.98 -10.23 16.79
N VAL A 243 24.35 -11.40 16.87
CA VAL A 243 24.97 -12.68 16.52
C VAL A 243 25.21 -12.76 15.00
N PHE A 244 24.24 -12.37 14.18
CA PHE A 244 24.38 -12.33 12.72
C PHE A 244 25.38 -11.27 12.23
N GLY A 245 25.80 -10.35 13.09
CA GLY A 245 26.96 -9.47 12.90
C GLY A 245 28.23 -10.22 12.50
N TYR A 246 28.35 -11.48 12.90
CA TYR A 246 29.41 -12.40 12.46
C TYR A 246 29.52 -12.46 10.93
N PHE A 247 28.41 -12.69 10.23
CA PHE A 247 28.40 -12.82 8.77
C PHE A 247 28.53 -11.45 8.08
N LYS A 248 27.83 -10.43 8.62
CA LYS A 248 27.81 -9.08 8.06
C LYS A 248 27.98 -8.05 9.17
N TYR A 249 29.16 -7.42 9.21
CA TYR A 249 29.57 -6.52 10.29
C TYR A 249 28.56 -5.39 10.55
N ASN A 250 27.93 -4.84 9.50
CA ASN A 250 26.93 -3.78 9.63
C ASN A 250 25.75 -4.17 10.53
N PHE A 251 25.47 -5.46 10.71
CA PHE A 251 24.42 -5.91 11.64
C PHE A 251 24.76 -5.64 13.10
N PHE A 252 26.01 -5.39 13.49
CA PHE A 252 26.31 -4.86 14.83
C PHE A 252 25.74 -3.45 15.03
N THR A 253 25.84 -2.58 14.02
CA THR A 253 25.18 -1.26 14.04
C THR A 253 23.65 -1.41 14.05
N VAL A 254 23.10 -2.27 13.18
CA VAL A 254 21.64 -2.49 13.10
C VAL A 254 21.11 -3.10 14.41
N SER A 255 21.86 -3.97 15.05
CA SER A 255 21.55 -4.51 16.38
C SER A 255 21.41 -3.39 17.43
N GLN A 256 22.36 -2.46 17.48
CA GLN A 256 22.28 -1.32 18.40
C GLN A 256 21.08 -0.42 18.08
N HIS A 257 20.82 -0.18 16.78
CA HIS A 257 19.63 0.55 16.36
C HIS A 257 18.34 -0.12 16.85
N TYR A 258 18.21 -1.44 16.66
CA TYR A 258 17.05 -2.21 17.13
C TYR A 258 16.93 -2.24 18.65
N ALA A 259 18.04 -2.24 19.39
CA ALA A 259 18.01 -2.12 20.84
C ALA A 259 17.37 -0.78 21.25
N PHE A 260 17.77 0.34 20.64
CA PHE A 260 17.16 1.63 20.93
C PHE A 260 15.71 1.75 20.43
N LEU A 261 15.33 1.05 19.35
CA LEU A 261 13.93 0.90 18.96
C LEU A 261 13.11 0.14 20.01
N ALA A 262 13.68 -0.91 20.62
CA ALA A 262 13.04 -1.60 21.73
C ALA A 262 12.86 -0.67 22.94
N LEU A 263 13.86 0.15 23.25
CA LEU A 263 13.77 1.16 24.31
C LEU A 263 12.66 2.18 24.07
N GLU A 264 12.57 2.69 22.85
CA GLU A 264 11.49 3.59 22.44
C GLU A 264 10.12 2.94 22.56
N SER A 265 10.00 1.68 22.10
CA SER A 265 8.80 0.88 22.22
C SER A 265 8.41 0.71 23.70
N ALA A 266 9.38 0.41 24.57
CA ALA A 266 9.20 0.29 26.01
C ALA A 266 8.63 1.58 26.64
N ILE A 267 9.20 2.75 26.31
CA ILE A 267 8.73 4.06 26.77
C ILE A 267 7.26 4.29 26.36
N ARG A 268 6.92 4.02 25.09
CA ARG A 268 5.54 4.15 24.61
C ARG A 268 4.59 3.18 25.29
N HIS A 269 5.01 1.93 25.48
CA HIS A 269 4.22 0.92 26.17
C HIS A 269 3.97 1.29 27.63
N ARG A 270 4.92 1.93 28.30
CA ARG A 270 4.73 2.42 29.65
C ARG A 270 3.64 3.48 29.72
N TYR A 271 3.58 4.39 28.75
CA TYR A 271 2.48 5.34 28.63
C TYR A 271 1.16 4.66 28.28
N ASN A 272 1.16 3.68 27.37
CA ASN A 272 -0.04 2.90 27.05
C ASN A 272 -0.61 2.17 28.27
N LYS A 273 0.24 1.64 29.17
CA LYS A 273 -0.20 1.02 30.44
C LYS A 273 -0.99 2.02 31.30
N TRP A 274 -0.58 3.30 31.32
CA TRP A 274 -1.29 4.36 32.05
C TRP A 274 -2.61 4.77 31.37
N LEU A 275 -2.69 4.70 30.04
CA LEU A 275 -3.94 5.00 29.33
C LEU A 275 -5.08 4.05 29.69
N GLY A 276 -4.77 2.82 30.12
CA GLY A 276 -5.77 1.81 30.45
C GLY A 276 -6.58 1.37 29.23
N GLU A 277 -7.82 0.91 29.47
CA GLU A 277 -8.71 0.41 28.41
C GLU A 277 -9.40 1.51 27.61
N LYS A 278 -9.48 2.71 28.20
CA LYS A 278 -10.22 3.86 27.66
C LYS A 278 -9.46 5.15 27.94
N ALA A 279 -9.39 6.02 26.94
CA ALA A 279 -8.86 7.36 27.10
C ALA A 279 -9.85 8.42 26.63
N ILE A 280 -9.95 9.51 27.39
CA ILE A 280 -10.78 10.67 27.09
C ILE A 280 -9.88 11.76 26.50
N LEU A 281 -10.14 12.15 25.26
CA LEU A 281 -9.39 13.20 24.57
C LEU A 281 -10.21 14.48 24.53
N THR A 282 -9.58 15.59 24.94
CA THR A 282 -10.18 16.93 24.87
C THR A 282 -9.27 17.90 24.10
N ASN A 283 -9.88 18.83 23.36
CA ASN A 283 -9.15 19.92 22.72
C ASN A 283 -8.77 21.01 23.74
N LYS A 284 -8.00 22.03 23.32
CA LYS A 284 -7.53 23.12 24.19
C LYS A 284 -8.65 23.85 24.93
N LYS A 285 -9.83 23.92 24.34
CA LYS A 285 -11.01 24.60 24.89
C LYS A 285 -11.85 23.70 25.82
N GLY A 286 -11.55 22.41 25.90
CA GLY A 286 -12.31 21.43 26.68
C GLY A 286 -13.67 21.05 26.05
N GLU A 287 -13.92 21.47 24.81
CA GLU A 287 -15.26 21.43 24.20
C GLU A 287 -15.59 20.13 23.49
N ILE A 288 -14.59 19.45 22.92
CA ILE A 288 -14.80 18.23 22.12
C ILE A 288 -14.20 17.05 22.86
N ILE A 289 -15.07 16.14 23.30
CA ILE A 289 -14.73 14.91 23.99
C ILE A 289 -14.77 13.77 22.97
N ILE A 290 -13.63 13.12 22.73
CA ILE A 290 -13.57 11.83 22.02
C ILE A 290 -13.17 10.77 23.03
N GLU A 291 -14.06 9.80 23.25
CA GLU A 291 -13.72 8.56 23.94
C GLU A 291 -13.05 7.60 22.96
N MET A 292 -11.86 7.12 23.30
CA MET A 292 -11.12 6.13 22.52
C MET A 292 -11.08 4.82 23.30
N SER A 293 -11.71 3.78 22.75
CA SER A 293 -11.54 2.40 23.21
C SER A 293 -10.18 1.87 22.74
N GLN A 294 -9.51 1.11 23.61
CA GLN A 294 -8.16 0.56 23.35
C GLN A 294 -7.15 1.64 22.92
N PRO A 295 -6.97 2.68 23.75
CA PRO A 295 -6.12 3.81 23.42
C PRO A 295 -4.65 3.38 23.31
N SER A 296 -3.94 3.98 22.37
CA SER A 296 -2.49 3.88 22.28
C SER A 296 -1.90 5.21 21.88
N TYR A 297 -0.64 5.43 22.23
CA TYR A 297 0.12 6.60 21.79
C TYR A 297 -0.02 6.86 20.28
N GLN A 298 0.08 5.80 19.48
CA GLN A 298 -0.01 5.88 18.02
C GLN A 298 -1.43 6.17 17.53
N ASN A 299 -2.46 5.59 18.14
CA ASN A 299 -3.86 5.83 17.76
C ASN A 299 -4.25 7.29 18.04
N ILE A 300 -3.85 7.83 19.20
CA ILE A 300 -4.06 9.24 19.56
C ILE A 300 -3.34 10.14 18.54
N ARG A 301 -2.09 9.85 18.19
CA ARG A 301 -1.33 10.62 17.19
C ARG A 301 -1.98 10.58 15.81
N LYS A 302 -2.40 9.40 15.34
CA LYS A 302 -3.11 9.23 14.04
C LYS A 302 -4.40 10.03 14.00
N LEU A 303 -5.18 10.02 15.08
CA LEU A 303 -6.40 10.83 15.19
C LEU A 303 -6.10 12.32 15.04
N CYS A 304 -5.09 12.83 15.74
CA CYS A 304 -4.68 14.24 15.64
C CYS A 304 -4.29 14.61 14.20
N LEU A 305 -3.51 13.75 13.52
CA LEU A 305 -3.11 13.97 12.13
C LEU A 305 -4.29 13.97 11.16
N ARG A 306 -5.23 13.03 11.32
CA ARG A 306 -6.46 12.97 10.51
C ARG A 306 -7.30 14.24 10.69
N ARG A 307 -7.53 14.66 11.93
CA ARG A 307 -8.29 15.89 12.23
C ARG A 307 -7.60 17.16 11.72
N LYS A 308 -6.27 17.20 11.74
CA LYS A 308 -5.49 18.30 11.13
C LYS A 308 -5.75 18.40 9.62
N LYS A 309 -5.82 17.26 8.91
CA LYS A 309 -6.17 17.23 7.47
C LYS A 309 -7.61 17.71 7.19
N GLU A 310 -8.53 17.52 8.14
CA GLU A 310 -9.90 18.08 8.11
C GLU A 310 -9.95 19.60 8.45
N ASN A 311 -8.82 20.33 8.42
CA ASN A 311 -8.70 21.74 8.82
C ASN A 311 -9.12 22.06 10.26
N LYS A 312 -9.20 21.07 11.16
CA LYS A 312 -9.52 21.28 12.57
C LYS A 312 -8.27 21.64 13.36
N LYS A 313 -7.85 22.90 13.31
CA LYS A 313 -6.62 23.43 13.96
C LYS A 313 -6.53 23.14 15.47
N ASP A 314 -7.67 23.04 16.15
CA ASP A 314 -7.74 22.73 17.58
C ASP A 314 -7.28 21.31 17.93
N TRP A 315 -7.11 20.43 16.93
CA TRP A 315 -6.65 19.06 17.08
C TRP A 315 -5.14 18.86 16.81
N HIS A 316 -4.37 19.95 16.85
CA HIS A 316 -2.93 19.83 16.87
C HIS A 316 -2.48 19.05 18.13
N PRO A 317 -1.53 18.10 18.05
CA PRO A 317 -1.13 17.29 19.21
C PRO A 317 -0.70 18.08 20.45
N SER A 318 -0.16 19.30 20.28
CA SER A 318 0.19 20.20 21.39
C SER A 318 -1.00 20.79 22.15
N ASN A 319 -2.20 20.72 21.56
CA ASN A 319 -3.42 21.32 22.07
C ASN A 319 -4.37 20.27 22.67
N ILE A 320 -4.01 18.99 22.58
CA ILE A 320 -4.84 17.89 23.08
C ILE A 320 -4.46 17.55 24.51
N LYS A 321 -5.48 17.30 25.33
CA LYS A 321 -5.33 16.63 26.62
C LYS A 321 -5.89 15.21 26.55
N VAL A 322 -5.23 14.28 27.22
CA VAL A 322 -5.61 12.87 27.36
C VAL A 322 -5.80 12.60 28.84
N ASN A 323 -6.99 12.16 29.24
CA ASN A 323 -7.35 11.96 30.65
C ASN A 323 -7.06 13.20 31.53
N GLY A 324 -7.30 14.40 30.98
CA GLY A 324 -7.05 15.67 31.66
C GLY A 324 -5.61 16.20 31.58
N GLU A 325 -4.63 15.40 31.15
CA GLU A 325 -3.23 15.80 31.04
C GLU A 325 -2.81 16.17 29.61
N PRO A 326 -1.88 17.12 29.40
CA PRO A 326 -1.34 17.41 28.08
C PRO A 326 -0.76 16.16 27.39
N PHE A 327 -1.13 15.94 26.12
CA PHE A 327 -0.64 14.78 25.37
C PHE A 327 0.88 14.89 25.11
N PRO A 328 1.71 13.92 25.53
CA PRO A 328 3.16 13.94 25.31
C PRO A 328 3.56 13.56 23.87
N TRP A 329 3.14 14.35 22.89
CA TRP A 329 3.26 14.05 21.46
C TRP A 329 4.69 14.07 20.88
N LYS A 330 5.68 14.51 21.67
CA LYS A 330 7.12 14.40 21.38
C LYS A 330 7.79 13.50 22.42
N TYR A 331 8.91 12.89 22.04
CA TYR A 331 9.70 12.08 22.97
C TYR A 331 10.15 12.82 24.22
N GLY A 332 10.64 14.05 24.08
CA GLY A 332 11.00 14.87 25.24
C GLY A 332 9.84 15.00 26.24
N LEU A 333 8.64 15.30 25.75
CA LEU A 333 7.45 15.43 26.58
C LEU A 333 7.01 14.08 27.21
N LEU A 334 7.25 12.98 26.51
CA LEU A 334 6.96 11.63 27.01
C LEU A 334 7.91 11.22 28.13
N LEU A 335 9.19 11.57 28.00
CA LEU A 335 10.20 11.39 29.04
C LEU A 335 9.92 12.30 30.25
N ASP A 336 9.54 13.56 30.02
CA ASP A 336 9.11 14.47 31.07
C ASP A 336 7.88 13.93 31.81
N TRP A 337 6.92 13.37 31.08
CA TRP A 337 5.74 12.71 31.65
C TRP A 337 6.14 11.53 32.55
N LEU A 338 7.03 10.64 32.09
CA LEU A 338 7.54 9.52 32.90
C LEU A 338 8.21 10.01 34.20
N ALA A 339 8.98 11.10 34.13
CA ALA A 339 9.64 11.67 35.29
C ALA A 339 8.66 12.33 36.27
N ARG A 340 7.64 13.04 35.76
CA ARG A 340 6.57 13.65 36.59
C ARG A 340 5.75 12.59 37.32
N HIS A 341 5.57 11.42 36.72
CA HIS A 341 4.82 10.29 37.31
C HIS A 341 5.72 9.36 38.15
N GLU A 342 6.94 9.79 38.47
CA GLU A 342 7.91 9.05 39.29
C GLU A 342 8.24 7.63 38.78
N ILE A 343 7.97 7.36 37.50
CA ILE A 343 8.32 6.10 36.86
C ILE A 343 9.84 6.02 36.67
N ILE A 344 10.46 7.17 36.38
CA ILE A 344 11.91 7.32 36.25
C ILE A 344 12.39 8.55 37.04
N LYS A 345 13.65 8.52 37.47
CA LYS A 345 14.36 9.67 38.03
C LYS A 345 14.82 10.60 36.91
N ARG A 346 15.03 11.89 37.23
CA ARG A 346 15.52 12.89 36.26
C ARG A 346 16.86 12.55 35.61
N TRP A 347 17.73 11.82 36.29
CA TRP A 347 19.00 11.38 35.69
C TRP A 347 18.80 10.21 34.73
N GLU A 348 17.87 9.28 35.01
CA GLU A 348 17.48 8.19 34.11
C GLU A 348 16.88 8.76 32.82
N MET A 349 16.09 9.84 32.93
CA MET A 349 15.54 10.58 31.80
C MET A 349 16.61 11.04 30.81
N ARG A 350 17.77 11.52 31.30
CA ARG A 350 18.89 11.92 30.42
C ARG A 350 19.46 10.74 29.66
N LEU A 351 19.62 9.59 30.31
CA LEU A 351 20.13 8.38 29.66
C LEU A 351 19.16 7.84 28.61
N LEU A 352 17.85 7.85 28.90
CA LEU A 352 16.82 7.49 27.93
C LEU A 352 16.82 8.43 26.74
N LYS A 353 16.94 9.75 26.99
CA LYS A 353 17.03 10.76 25.93
C LYS A 353 18.22 10.50 25.02
N THR A 354 19.41 10.24 25.56
CA THR A 354 20.58 9.87 24.75
C THR A 354 20.31 8.63 23.89
N GLY A 355 19.61 7.62 24.42
CA GLY A 355 19.22 6.44 23.63
C GLY A 355 18.29 6.77 22.45
N ILE A 356 17.31 7.66 22.66
CA ILE A 356 16.41 8.13 21.59
C ILE A 356 17.16 8.99 20.56
N ASP A 357 18.07 9.85 21.00
CA ASP A 357 18.88 10.68 20.12
C ASP A 357 19.79 9.80 19.23
N LEU A 358 20.38 8.75 19.81
CA LEU A 358 21.15 7.74 19.06
C LEU A 358 20.27 6.94 18.09
N ARG A 359 19.03 6.59 18.46
CA ARG A 359 18.09 5.97 17.52
C ARG A 359 17.83 6.88 16.33
N ASN A 360 17.52 8.15 16.60
CA ASN A 360 17.22 9.14 15.57
C ASN A 360 18.40 9.33 14.61
N SER A 361 19.63 9.42 15.14
CA SER A 361 20.81 9.52 14.29
C SER A 361 20.96 8.28 13.40
N LEU A 362 20.76 7.07 13.94
CA LEU A 362 20.81 5.81 13.18
C LEU A 362 19.66 5.62 12.18
N SER A 363 18.58 6.41 12.26
CA SER A 363 17.44 6.37 11.33
C SER A 363 17.56 7.40 10.19
N HIS A 364 18.39 8.42 10.35
CA HIS A 364 18.51 9.56 9.42
C HIS A 364 19.97 9.74 9.01
N LEU A 365 20.50 8.71 8.37
CA LEU A 365 21.91 8.60 8.03
C LEU A 365 22.24 9.32 6.72
N GLU A 366 23.27 10.16 6.74
CA GLU A 366 23.97 10.62 5.53
C GLU A 366 25.10 9.65 5.15
N PHE A 367 25.61 8.89 6.12
CA PHE A 367 26.60 7.83 5.97
C PHE A 367 26.28 6.67 6.92
N THR A 368 26.63 5.44 6.55
CA THR A 368 26.39 4.26 7.40
C THR A 368 27.46 4.18 8.50
N PRO A 369 27.13 4.41 9.78
CA PRO A 369 28.10 4.32 10.86
C PRO A 369 28.43 2.85 11.11
N ILE A 370 29.71 2.58 11.28
CA ILE A 370 30.23 1.25 11.59
C ILE A 370 30.50 1.22 13.10
N SER A 371 29.58 0.64 13.86
CA SER A 371 29.74 0.44 15.30
C SER A 371 30.49 -0.85 15.57
N THR A 372 31.43 -0.82 16.52
CA THR A 372 32.10 -2.02 16.99
C THR A 372 31.13 -2.97 17.72
N PRO A 373 31.36 -4.30 17.68
CA PRO A 373 30.61 -5.27 18.46
C PRO A 373 30.72 -4.92 19.95
N ASN A 374 29.63 -4.42 20.54
CA ASN A 374 29.61 -4.01 21.94
C ASN A 374 28.33 -4.44 22.64
N VAL A 375 28.36 -5.64 23.23
CA VAL A 375 27.25 -6.19 24.03
C VAL A 375 26.85 -5.29 25.20
N ASN A 376 27.75 -4.44 25.71
CA ASN A 376 27.41 -3.54 26.82
C ASN A 376 26.33 -2.52 26.44
N ILE A 377 26.20 -2.17 25.15
CA ILE A 377 25.09 -1.33 24.69
C ILE A 377 23.77 -2.06 24.84
N LEU A 378 23.69 -3.33 24.42
CA LEU A 378 22.49 -4.16 24.57
C LEU A 378 22.17 -4.36 26.05
N LYS A 379 23.19 -4.61 26.89
CA LYS A 379 23.03 -4.74 28.34
C LYS A 379 22.44 -3.46 28.95
N ARG A 380 23.05 -2.30 28.66
CA ARG A 380 22.57 -1.00 29.15
C ARG A 380 21.13 -0.74 28.73
N VAL A 381 20.78 -1.04 27.48
CA VAL A 381 19.42 -0.88 26.98
C VAL A 381 18.45 -1.83 27.70
N ALA A 382 18.82 -3.09 27.91
CA ALA A 382 18.01 -4.04 28.68
C ALA A 382 17.76 -3.53 30.10
N ASP A 383 18.80 -3.03 30.78
CA ASP A 383 18.68 -2.46 32.13
C ASP A 383 17.74 -1.26 32.15
N GLN A 384 17.80 -0.39 31.14
CA GLN A 384 16.88 0.74 30.98
C GLN A 384 15.44 0.32 30.68
N ILE A 385 15.23 -0.73 29.88
CA ILE A 385 13.89 -1.27 29.63
C ILE A 385 13.35 -1.90 30.92
N ASN A 386 14.16 -2.72 31.59
CA ASN A 386 13.78 -3.38 32.84
C ASN A 386 13.39 -2.37 33.91
N SER A 387 14.12 -1.26 34.05
CA SER A 387 13.78 -0.24 35.05
C SER A 387 12.42 0.43 34.81
N LEU A 388 11.91 0.50 33.57
CA LEU A 388 10.58 1.01 33.26
C LEU A 388 9.43 0.08 33.72
N PHE A 389 9.73 -1.22 33.90
CA PHE A 389 8.74 -2.25 34.22
C PHE A 389 8.99 -2.97 35.56
N HIS A 390 10.07 -2.62 36.25
CA HIS A 390 10.35 -3.07 37.59
C HIS A 390 9.54 -2.24 38.59
N GLU A 391 8.58 -2.86 39.27
CA GLU A 391 7.79 -2.21 40.31
C GLU A 391 8.64 -2.09 41.58
N LYS A 392 8.97 -0.87 42.00
CA LYS A 392 9.77 -0.62 43.22
C LYS A 392 9.02 -0.89 44.53
N ASN A 393 7.76 -1.34 44.46
CA ASN A 393 6.89 -1.51 45.61
C ASN A 393 6.93 -2.95 46.13
N SER A 394 8.03 -3.34 46.79
CA SER A 394 8.08 -4.57 47.60
C SER A 394 9.13 -4.58 48.73
N ILE A 395 9.83 -3.47 49.02
CA ILE A 395 10.95 -3.48 50.00
C ILE A 395 10.66 -2.70 51.29
N ASN A 396 9.53 -1.99 51.40
CA ASN A 396 9.15 -1.27 52.65
C ASN A 396 7.91 -1.86 53.35
N SER A 397 7.62 -3.15 53.13
CA SER A 397 6.59 -3.88 53.88
C SER A 397 7.07 -5.31 54.15
N ALA A 398 8.13 -5.42 54.96
CA ALA A 398 8.47 -6.59 55.77
C ALA A 398 9.31 -6.14 56.96
#